data_AF-A0A511NCB7-F1
#
_entry.id   AF-A0A511NCB7-F1
#
_cell.length_a   1.000
_cell.length_b   1.000
_cell.length_c   1.000
_cell.angle_alpha   90.00
_cell.angle_beta   90.00
_cell.angle_gamma   90.00
#
_symmetry.space_group_name_H-M   'P 1'
#
loop_
_entity.id
_entity.type
_entity.pdbx_description
1 polymer ?
#
loop_
_entity_poly.entity_id
_entity_poly.type
_entity_poly.pdbx_seq_one_letter_code
_entity_poly.pdbx_strand_id
1 'polypeptide(L)'
;MTAQIGEILLIDHQQYIIAEQPLHNYFKKLDHPPYFTPPSPTCWRGYYGKWELRDDELFLINFKGYLDDLNEVDLAYLFPGQEDVFAKWYSGIVKIPQGKLINFNQLTHTSIYEEDLMLCFENGKLIDYIVHSNCTNSEREVEI
;
A
#
# COMPACT_ATOMS: atom_id res chain seq x y z
N MET A 1 -15.85 -6.08 12.50
CA MET A 1 -15.03 -6.57 11.38
C MET A 1 -13.62 -6.02 11.57
N THR A 2 -12.60 -6.88 11.55
CA THR A 2 -11.19 -6.47 11.66
C THR A 2 -10.73 -5.81 10.36
N ALA A 3 -9.92 -4.75 10.37
CA ALA A 3 -9.46 -4.17 9.11
C ALA A 3 -8.53 -5.13 8.33
N GLN A 4 -8.62 -5.11 6.99
CA GLN A 4 -7.65 -5.79 6.12
C GLN A 4 -6.27 -5.14 6.30
N ILE A 5 -5.24 -5.96 6.55
CA ILE A 5 -3.87 -5.49 6.66
C ILE A 5 -3.36 -4.98 5.31
N GLY A 6 -2.68 -3.83 5.35
CA GLY A 6 -2.08 -3.19 4.20
C GLY A 6 -0.83 -3.92 3.67
N GLU A 7 -0.34 -3.46 2.52
CA GLU A 7 0.96 -3.89 1.98
C GLU A 7 2.08 -3.02 2.58
N ILE A 8 3.32 -3.49 2.51
CA ILE A 8 4.47 -2.73 3.00
C ILE A 8 5.15 -2.06 1.80
N LEU A 9 5.44 -0.76 1.90
CA LEU A 9 6.25 -0.01 0.95
C LEU A 9 7.53 0.46 1.64
N LEU A 10 8.68 0.19 1.02
CA LEU A 10 9.99 0.70 1.41
C LEU A 10 10.34 1.95 0.61
N ILE A 11 10.74 3.01 1.30
CA ILE A 11 11.32 4.24 0.72
C ILE A 11 12.47 4.66 1.62
N ASP A 12 13.66 4.88 1.07
CA ASP A 12 14.86 5.29 1.82
C ASP A 12 15.11 4.47 3.10
N HIS A 13 14.95 3.15 3.00
CA HIS A 13 15.04 2.17 4.09
C HIS A 13 13.99 2.29 5.21
N GLN A 14 13.02 3.20 5.08
CA GLN A 14 11.87 3.31 5.97
C GLN A 14 10.71 2.44 5.45
N GLN A 15 9.94 1.84 6.37
CA GLN A 15 8.80 0.99 6.03
C GLN A 15 7.49 1.72 6.31
N TYR A 16 6.58 1.69 5.34
CA TYR A 16 5.23 2.24 5.46
C TYR A 16 4.22 1.16 5.16
N ILE A 17 3.12 1.14 5.92
CA ILE A 17 1.96 0.31 5.59
C ILE A 17 1.04 1.16 4.71
N ILE A 18 0.78 0.68 3.50
CA ILE A 18 -0.06 1.36 2.52
C ILE A 18 -1.45 0.71 2.47
N ALA A 19 -2.49 1.54 2.33
CA ALA A 19 -3.87 1.08 2.23
C ALA A 19 -4.20 0.58 0.82
N GLU A 20 -3.44 1.08 -0.15
CA GLU A 20 -3.50 0.78 -1.56
C GLU A 20 -3.04 -0.65 -1.81
N GLN A 21 -3.56 -1.23 -2.90
CA GLN A 21 -3.32 -2.62 -3.24
C GLN A 21 -2.74 -2.75 -4.66
N PRO A 22 -1.47 -2.35 -4.88
CA PRO A 22 -0.88 -2.40 -6.22
C PRO A 22 -0.86 -3.82 -6.81
N LEU A 23 -0.76 -4.86 -5.98
CA LEU A 23 -0.82 -6.25 -6.45
C LEU A 23 -2.24 -6.67 -6.83
N HIS A 24 -3.26 -6.19 -6.11
CA HIS A 24 -4.64 -6.47 -6.49
C HIS A 24 -4.99 -5.87 -7.86
N ASN A 25 -4.40 -4.71 -8.22
CA ASN A 25 -4.53 -4.14 -9.55
C ASN A 25 -3.90 -5.01 -10.65
N TYR A 26 -2.86 -5.79 -10.35
CA TYR A 26 -2.35 -6.81 -11.26
C TYR A 26 -3.36 -7.93 -11.46
N PHE A 27 -3.92 -8.48 -10.38
CA PHE A 27 -4.89 -9.59 -10.45
C PHE A 27 -6.16 -9.20 -11.22
N LYS A 28 -6.62 -7.94 -11.11
CA LYS A 28 -7.75 -7.44 -11.91
C LYS A 28 -7.52 -7.48 -13.42
N LYS A 29 -6.26 -7.53 -13.88
CA LYS A 29 -5.88 -7.59 -15.29
C LYS A 29 -5.73 -9.02 -15.82
N LEU A 30 -5.80 -10.03 -14.95
CA LEU A 30 -5.71 -11.44 -15.34
C LEU A 30 -7.10 -11.99 -15.67
N ASP A 31 -7.19 -12.81 -16.73
CA ASP A 31 -8.44 -13.51 -17.06
C ASP A 31 -8.83 -14.54 -15.97
N HIS A 32 -7.81 -15.16 -15.38
CA HIS A 32 -7.94 -16.15 -14.31
C HIS A 32 -6.99 -15.80 -13.15
N PRO A 33 -7.36 -14.85 -12.27
CA PRO A 33 -6.52 -14.50 -11.14
C PRO A 33 -6.45 -15.67 -10.15
N PRO A 34 -5.28 -15.90 -9.52
CA PRO A 34 -5.16 -16.89 -8.48
C PRO A 34 -6.03 -16.52 -7.28
N TYR A 35 -6.65 -17.52 -6.66
CA TYR A 35 -7.33 -17.36 -5.38
C TYR A 35 -6.37 -17.70 -4.24
N PHE A 36 -6.35 -16.88 -3.20
CA PHE A 36 -5.57 -17.12 -2.00
C PHE A 36 -6.49 -17.26 -0.79
N THR A 37 -6.20 -18.25 0.05
CA THR A 37 -6.92 -18.56 1.27
C THR A 37 -6.51 -17.62 2.40
N PRO A 38 -7.45 -16.97 3.10
CA PRO A 38 -7.16 -16.12 4.25
C PRO A 38 -6.41 -16.88 5.37
N PRO A 39 -5.15 -16.54 5.70
CA PRO A 39 -4.43 -17.20 6.79
C PRO A 39 -4.85 -16.67 8.18
N SER A 40 -5.50 -15.51 8.26
CA SER A 40 -5.85 -14.88 9.53
C SER A 40 -7.06 -13.93 9.43
N PRO A 41 -7.69 -13.56 10.56
CA PRO A 41 -8.79 -12.60 10.58
C PRO A 41 -8.40 -11.16 10.20
N THR A 42 -7.11 -10.86 10.01
CA THR A 42 -6.60 -9.55 9.56
C THR A 42 -6.17 -9.56 8.10
N CYS A 43 -6.05 -10.73 7.46
CA CYS A 43 -5.62 -10.87 6.07
C CYS A 43 -6.64 -11.70 5.26
N TRP A 44 -7.74 -11.06 4.88
CA TRP A 44 -8.82 -11.68 4.12
C TRP A 44 -8.53 -11.88 2.64
N ARG A 45 -7.53 -11.17 2.10
CA ARG A 45 -7.09 -11.36 0.72
C ARG A 45 -6.21 -12.60 0.51
N GLY A 46 -5.73 -13.22 1.58
CA GLY A 46 -4.89 -14.42 1.51
C GLY A 46 -3.42 -14.19 1.13
N TYR A 47 -2.97 -12.94 1.03
CA TYR A 47 -1.58 -12.63 0.69
C TYR A 47 -1.04 -11.35 1.33
N TYR A 48 0.28 -11.22 1.30
CA TYR A 48 1.07 -10.06 1.70
C TYR A 48 1.99 -9.65 0.56
N GLY A 49 2.07 -8.35 0.32
CA GLY A 49 3.01 -7.75 -0.64
C GLY A 49 3.97 -6.81 0.07
N LYS A 50 5.23 -6.86 -0.35
CA LYS A 50 6.27 -5.91 0.06
C LYS A 50 6.87 -5.26 -1.19
N TRP A 51 6.87 -3.94 -1.18
CA TRP A 51 7.30 -3.11 -2.28
C TRP A 51 8.52 -2.29 -1.89
N GLU A 52 9.25 -1.87 -2.90
CA GLU A 52 10.35 -0.92 -2.79
C GLU A 52 10.20 0.14 -3.87
N LEU A 53 10.28 1.40 -3.48
CA LEU A 53 10.47 2.51 -4.39
C LEU A 53 11.96 2.82 -4.46
N ARG A 54 12.57 2.61 -5.63
CA ARG A 54 13.98 2.90 -5.90
C ARG A 54 14.12 3.50 -7.28
N ASP A 55 14.93 4.55 -7.41
CA ASP A 55 15.15 5.25 -8.68
C ASP A 55 13.85 5.64 -9.41
N ASP A 56 12.87 6.17 -8.65
CA ASP A 56 11.52 6.52 -9.12
C ASP A 56 10.73 5.35 -9.75
N GLU A 57 11.11 4.12 -9.45
CA GLU A 57 10.46 2.91 -9.95
C GLU A 57 9.95 2.03 -8.80
N LEU A 58 8.72 1.55 -8.93
CA LEU A 58 8.06 0.70 -7.96
C LEU A 58 8.32 -0.78 -8.27
N PHE A 59 8.91 -1.50 -7.32
CA PHE A 59 9.22 -2.93 -7.43
C PHE A 59 8.47 -3.73 -6.37
N LEU A 60 7.92 -4.89 -6.76
CA LEU A 60 7.50 -5.92 -5.81
C LEU A 60 8.72 -6.76 -5.45
N ILE A 61 9.20 -6.64 -4.22
CA ILE A 61 10.42 -7.30 -3.74
C ILE A 61 10.15 -8.52 -2.85
N ASN A 62 8.91 -8.68 -2.38
CA ASN A 62 8.50 -9.87 -1.66
C ASN A 62 7.00 -10.08 -1.83
N PHE A 63 6.63 -11.35 -1.94
CA PHE A 63 5.25 -11.79 -1.94
C PHE A 63 5.13 -13.05 -1.09
N LYS A 64 4.05 -13.12 -0.32
CA LYS A 64 3.70 -14.29 0.49
C LYS A 64 2.19 -14.50 0.35
N GLY A 65 1.79 -15.53 -0.38
CA GLY A 65 0.41 -15.95 -0.57
C GLY A 65 0.13 -17.29 0.10
N TYR A 66 -1.14 -17.56 0.37
CA TYR A 66 -1.57 -18.83 0.96
C TYR A 66 -2.58 -19.49 0.02
N LEU A 67 -2.32 -20.72 -0.41
CA LEU A 67 -3.24 -21.53 -1.20
C LEU A 67 -4.16 -22.35 -0.28
N ASP A 68 -4.89 -23.31 -0.87
CA ASP A 68 -5.65 -24.30 -0.12
C ASP A 68 -4.75 -25.02 0.91
N ASP A 69 -5.36 -25.39 2.03
CA ASP A 69 -4.70 -25.96 3.22
C ASP A 69 -3.60 -25.06 3.83
N LEU A 70 -3.64 -23.75 3.55
CA LEU A 70 -2.66 -22.75 4.01
C LEU A 70 -1.23 -23.04 3.51
N ASN A 71 -1.09 -23.69 2.36
CA ASN A 71 0.20 -23.86 1.71
C ASN A 71 0.76 -22.50 1.27
N GLU A 72 1.91 -22.13 1.82
CA GLU A 72 2.55 -20.86 1.52
C GLU A 72 3.26 -20.89 0.16
N VAL A 73 3.07 -19.83 -0.62
CA VAL A 73 3.75 -19.59 -1.89
C VAL A 73 4.40 -18.21 -1.90
N ASP A 74 5.48 -18.11 -2.66
CA ASP A 74 6.31 -16.91 -2.75
C ASP A 74 6.17 -16.20 -4.10
N LEU A 75 7.01 -15.19 -4.31
CA LEU A 75 7.02 -14.39 -5.53
C LEU A 75 7.18 -15.24 -6.80
N ALA A 76 7.94 -16.35 -6.75
CA ALA A 76 8.18 -17.20 -7.91
C ALA A 76 6.91 -17.92 -8.39
N TYR A 77 5.89 -18.06 -7.53
CA TYR A 77 4.59 -18.58 -7.93
C TYR A 77 3.86 -17.65 -8.90
N LEU A 78 3.95 -16.32 -8.68
CA LEU A 78 3.34 -15.31 -9.55
C LEU A 78 4.24 -14.93 -10.73
N PHE A 79 5.54 -14.84 -10.48
CA PHE A 79 6.55 -14.34 -11.42
C PHE A 79 7.76 -15.28 -11.42
N PRO A 80 7.68 -16.43 -12.14
CA PRO A 80 8.75 -17.41 -12.15
C PRO A 80 10.09 -16.83 -12.60
N GLY A 81 11.14 -17.08 -11.82
CA GLY A 81 12.52 -16.69 -12.15
C GLY A 81 12.87 -15.21 -11.91
N GLN A 82 12.00 -14.45 -11.24
CA GLN A 82 12.25 -13.05 -10.89
C GLN A 82 12.47 -12.91 -9.37
N GLU A 83 13.55 -12.21 -8.98
CA GLU A 83 13.85 -11.90 -7.57
C GLU A 83 13.04 -10.69 -7.09
N ASP A 84 12.85 -9.71 -7.97
CA ASP A 84 11.94 -8.59 -7.82
C ASP A 84 11.26 -8.28 -9.16
N VAL A 85 10.13 -7.57 -9.11
CA VAL A 85 9.27 -7.36 -10.28
C VAL A 85 8.93 -5.89 -10.41
N PHE A 86 9.35 -5.27 -11.51
CA PHE A 86 8.96 -3.91 -11.85
C PHE A 86 7.44 -3.84 -12.10
N ALA A 87 6.77 -2.96 -11.36
CA ALA A 87 5.32 -2.85 -11.29
C ALA A 87 4.71 -2.12 -12.49
N LYS A 88 5.10 -2.47 -13.73
CA LYS A 88 4.67 -1.79 -14.96
C LYS A 88 3.15 -1.69 -15.13
N TRP A 89 2.39 -2.51 -14.42
CA TRP A 89 0.93 -2.53 -14.45
C TRP A 89 0.28 -1.47 -13.55
N TYR A 90 1.00 -0.88 -12.61
CA TYR A 90 0.42 -0.02 -11.60
C TYR A 90 0.43 1.45 -12.04
N SER A 91 -0.75 2.05 -12.07
CA SER A 91 -0.93 3.50 -12.17
C SER A 91 -1.95 3.90 -11.11
N GLY A 92 -1.61 4.86 -10.27
CA GLY A 92 -2.42 5.22 -9.10
C GLY A 92 -1.65 6.08 -8.11
N ILE A 93 -2.34 6.47 -7.05
CA ILE A 93 -1.76 7.27 -5.97
C ILE A 93 -1.58 6.38 -4.75
N VAL A 94 -0.38 6.37 -4.16
CA VAL A 94 -0.10 5.72 -2.88
C VAL A 94 -0.01 6.81 -1.81
N LYS A 95 -0.84 6.72 -0.77
CA LYS A 95 -0.85 7.67 0.33
C LYS A 95 -0.07 7.15 1.53
N ILE A 96 0.85 7.96 2.02
CA ILE A 96 1.67 7.68 3.20
C ILE A 96 1.34 8.73 4.26
N PRO A 97 0.61 8.36 5.33
CA PRO A 97 0.40 9.27 6.46
C PRO A 97 1.71 9.50 7.22
N GLN A 98 2.02 10.76 7.52
CA GLN A 98 3.25 11.19 8.18
C GLN A 98 2.95 12.12 9.36
N GLY A 99 3.88 12.14 10.33
CA GLY A 99 3.76 12.96 11.53
C GLY A 99 2.89 12.33 12.62
N LYS A 100 2.38 13.16 13.53
CA LYS A 100 1.57 12.71 14.67
C LYS A 100 0.13 12.44 14.26
N LEU A 101 -0.51 11.50 14.97
CA LEU A 101 -1.95 11.29 14.89
C LEU A 101 -2.67 12.54 15.43
N ILE A 102 -3.39 13.24 14.58
CA ILE A 102 -4.24 14.39 14.96
C ILE A 102 -5.57 13.87 15.50
N ASN A 103 -6.21 12.96 14.77
CA ASN A 103 -7.55 12.49 15.11
C ASN A 103 -7.80 11.05 14.63
N PHE A 104 -8.65 10.32 15.34
CA PHE A 104 -9.15 9.02 14.91
C PHE A 104 -10.67 9.12 14.69
N ASN A 105 -11.10 8.95 13.44
CA ASN A 105 -12.51 8.94 13.10
C ASN A 105 -13.11 7.57 13.43
N GLN A 106 -13.88 7.51 14.51
CA GLN A 106 -14.48 6.25 15.01
C GLN A 106 -15.49 5.63 14.04
N LEU A 107 -16.21 6.42 13.25
CA LEU A 107 -17.22 5.90 12.32
C LEU A 107 -16.56 5.19 11.13
N THR A 108 -15.52 5.80 10.58
CA THR A 108 -14.79 5.28 9.41
C THR A 108 -13.56 4.45 9.80
N HIS A 109 -13.27 4.33 11.09
CA HIS A 109 -12.06 3.70 11.63
C HIS A 109 -10.77 4.20 10.96
N THR A 110 -10.74 5.49 10.62
CA THR A 110 -9.66 6.11 9.85
C THR A 110 -8.87 7.09 10.72
N SER A 111 -7.55 6.95 10.69
CA SER A 111 -6.61 7.86 11.37
C SER A 111 -6.24 9.04 10.47
N ILE A 112 -6.24 10.24 11.04
CA ILE A 112 -5.80 11.49 10.40
C ILE A 112 -4.47 11.89 11.04
N TYR A 113 -3.44 12.04 10.23
CA TYR A 113 -2.09 12.44 10.66
C TYR A 113 -1.80 13.87 10.22
N GLU A 114 -0.74 14.48 10.75
CA GLU A 114 -0.32 15.86 10.43
C GLU A 114 -0.14 16.10 8.93
N GLU A 115 0.40 15.11 8.21
CA GLU A 115 0.68 15.24 6.79
C GLU A 115 0.32 13.94 6.05
N ASP A 116 -0.10 14.06 4.80
CA ASP A 116 -0.23 12.95 3.87
C ASP A 116 0.71 13.19 2.69
N LEU A 117 1.69 12.30 2.51
CA LEU A 117 2.51 12.23 1.30
C LEU A 117 1.79 11.36 0.27
N MET A 118 1.42 11.94 -0.87
CA MET A 118 0.75 11.26 -1.97
C MET A 118 1.74 11.05 -3.12
N LEU A 119 2.08 9.80 -3.40
CA LEU A 119 2.99 9.41 -4.48
C LEU A 119 2.19 9.03 -5.72
N CYS A 120 2.40 9.74 -6.83
CA CYS A 120 1.66 9.54 -8.08
C CYS A 120 2.45 8.65 -9.03
N PHE A 121 1.90 7.46 -9.32
CA PHE A 121 2.51 6.48 -10.20
C PHE A 121 1.81 6.39 -11.55
N GLU A 122 2.61 6.26 -12.61
CA GLU A 122 2.18 5.89 -13.95
C GLU A 122 3.05 4.74 -14.49
N ASN A 123 2.43 3.61 -14.82
CA ASN A 123 3.10 2.40 -15.33
C ASN A 123 4.31 1.97 -14.48
N GLY A 124 4.16 2.01 -13.16
CA GLY A 124 5.20 1.66 -12.19
C GLY A 124 6.24 2.75 -11.92
N LYS A 125 6.17 3.89 -12.61
CA LYS A 125 7.09 5.02 -12.41
C LYS A 125 6.46 6.11 -11.55
N LEU A 126 7.20 6.63 -10.59
CA LEU A 126 6.83 7.82 -9.85
C LEU A 126 6.99 9.03 -10.79
N ILE A 127 5.88 9.71 -11.07
CA ILE A 127 5.86 10.88 -11.96
C ILE A 127 5.71 12.20 -11.21
N ASP A 128 5.16 12.15 -10.00
CA ASP A 128 4.91 13.31 -9.17
C ASP A 128 4.69 12.91 -7.71
N TYR A 129 4.78 13.86 -6.79
CA TYR A 129 4.38 13.69 -5.41
C TYR A 129 3.76 14.97 -4.84
N ILE A 130 2.76 14.82 -3.98
CA ILE A 130 2.04 15.92 -3.34
C ILE A 130 2.14 15.73 -1.83
N VAL A 131 2.54 16.79 -1.12
CA VAL A 131 2.49 16.82 0.35
C VAL A 131 1.28 17.66 0.76
N HIS A 132 0.36 17.04 1.48
CA HIS A 132 -0.83 17.71 2.01
C HIS A 132 -0.74 17.82 3.53
N SER A 133 -0.71 19.05 4.05
CA SER A 133 -0.79 19.28 5.50
C SER A 133 -2.26 19.24 5.95
N ASN A 134 -2.53 18.41 6.94
CA ASN A 134 -3.84 18.28 7.57
C ASN A 134 -3.98 19.17 8.83
N CYS A 135 -2.93 19.93 9.18
CA CYS A 135 -2.97 20.88 10.28
C CYS A 135 -3.84 22.08 9.88
N THR A 136 -5.03 22.21 10.48
CA THR A 136 -5.77 23.48 10.44
C THR A 136 -5.03 24.52 11.27
N ASN A 137 -4.56 25.60 10.63
CA ASN A 137 -4.14 26.80 11.36
C ASN A 137 -5.33 27.33 12.16
N SER A 138 -5.29 27.17 13.49
CA SER A 138 -6.15 27.92 14.40
C SER A 138 -5.64 29.36 14.48
N GLU A 139 -5.83 30.15 13.43
CA GLU A 139 -5.67 31.61 13.49
C GLU A 139 -6.87 32.30 12.84
N ARG A 140 -7.45 33.24 13.62
CA ARG A 140 -8.70 34.02 13.50
C ARG A 140 -9.85 33.38 14.29
N GLU A 141 -10.28 33.93 15.43
CA GLU A 141 -10.56 35.34 15.72
C GLU A 141 -9.84 35.88 16.97
N VAL A 142 -9.03 36.92 16.80
CA VAL A 142 -8.99 38.01 17.77
C VAL A 142 -9.95 39.05 17.21
N GLU A 143 -11.13 39.18 17.81
CA GLU A 143 -11.87 40.43 17.77
C GLU A 143 -12.02 40.91 19.22
N ILE A 144 -11.74 42.22 19.37
CA ILE A 144 -11.58 42.99 20.60
C ILE A 144 -12.93 43.19 21.29
#